data_AF-A0A7Y4MQR0-F1
#
_entry.id   AF-A0A7Y4MQR0-F1
#
_cell.length_a   1.000
_cell.length_b   1.000
_cell.length_c   1.000
_cell.angle_alpha   90.00
_cell.angle_beta   90.00
_cell.angle_gamma   90.00
#
_symmetry.space_group_name_H-M   'P 1'
#
loop_
_entity.id
_entity.type
_entity.pdbx_description
1 polymer ?
#
loop_
_entity_poly.entity_id
_entity_poly.type
_entity_poly.pdbx_seq_one_letter_code
_entity_poly.pdbx_strand_id
1 'polypeptide(L)'
;MATGFEAYRMEDPALLANVREALLQSYFADFDAGFLKSPAGQSDIVDHVNGRYNRCVDHVLPWLARYTKLGKANVVELGCGTGSSTAAFAQVVSHVTGYDIHAPSVRAAESRVKALGLRNVAMSVVEPAQLLETLKKETPDGADIFVLYAVLEHQTPAERLETLRTGWDLLRPGGLLVVVDTPNRLVYFDAHTSLMPFFHFLPPELGWPYASRSPRENFRDSMAHASAEDAPMLLTRWGIGVSHHELELALGDIDPLLVGTGFEPEVLDVFPVTLDEEVLRLYVEKSGARVPEALTRNTLNFVLRKGDNADLIARRPSPPPVRHLVNETSNPLQAQRIHELEQRLLEQAQRIRELEEHIATPPLRHQLVDQLNGALKQTALHRQARKLVEWSVGRVKRGSR
;
A
#
# COMPACT_ATOMS: atom_id res chain seq x y z
N MET A 1 -18.83 12.01 -8.54
CA MET A 1 -20.18 11.77 -9.12
C MET A 1 -21.07 11.30 -7.99
N ALA A 2 -22.33 11.74 -7.91
CA ALA A 2 -23.24 11.24 -6.88
C ALA A 2 -23.44 9.73 -7.06
N THR A 3 -23.16 8.97 -6.02
CA THR A 3 -23.20 7.50 -6.00
C THR A 3 -24.59 6.98 -5.62
N GLY A 4 -25.44 7.84 -5.06
CA GLY A 4 -26.76 7.49 -4.54
C GLY A 4 -26.72 7.02 -3.08
N PHE A 5 -25.54 6.74 -2.53
CA PHE A 5 -25.36 6.35 -1.13
C PHE A 5 -25.35 7.55 -0.19
N GLU A 6 -25.14 8.77 -0.70
CA GLU A 6 -25.04 10.00 0.10
C GLU A 6 -26.32 10.26 0.94
N ALA A 7 -27.46 9.73 0.48
CA ALA A 7 -28.73 9.80 1.21
C ALA A 7 -28.71 9.07 2.57
N TYR A 8 -27.75 8.17 2.79
CA TYR A 8 -27.60 7.42 4.04
C TYR A 8 -26.62 8.04 5.02
N ARG A 9 -25.98 9.18 4.69
CA ARG A 9 -25.04 9.85 5.58
C ARG A 9 -25.70 10.25 6.90
N MET A 10 -24.95 10.11 7.97
CA MET A 10 -25.30 10.61 9.30
C MET A 10 -24.88 12.06 9.43
N GLU A 11 -25.82 12.96 9.17
CA GLU A 11 -25.65 14.42 9.26
C GLU A 11 -26.69 15.08 10.19
N ASP A 12 -27.78 14.39 10.53
CA ASP A 12 -28.84 14.91 11.40
C ASP A 12 -28.32 15.19 12.83
N PRO A 13 -28.36 16.43 13.33
CA PRO A 13 -27.79 16.79 14.62
C PRO A 13 -28.38 16.02 15.81
N ALA A 14 -29.68 15.70 15.78
CA ALA A 14 -30.33 14.98 16.88
C ALA A 14 -29.88 13.52 16.92
N LEU A 15 -29.82 12.86 15.76
CA LEU A 15 -29.26 11.52 15.63
C LEU A 15 -27.79 11.47 16.07
N LEU A 16 -26.97 12.43 15.63
CA LEU A 16 -25.56 12.53 16.03
C LEU A 16 -25.40 12.69 17.54
N ALA A 17 -26.22 13.52 18.18
CA ALA A 17 -26.23 13.68 19.63
C ALA A 17 -26.62 12.38 20.35
N ASN A 18 -27.66 11.69 19.88
CA ASN A 18 -28.11 10.42 20.47
C ASN A 18 -27.05 9.31 20.36
N VAL A 19 -26.40 9.17 19.20
CA VAL A 19 -25.32 8.19 19.01
C VAL A 19 -24.10 8.54 19.85
N ARG A 20 -23.77 9.83 19.96
CA ARG A 20 -22.69 10.31 20.83
C ARG A 20 -22.94 9.95 22.30
N GLU A 21 -24.14 10.22 22.81
CA GLU A 21 -24.51 9.87 24.18
C GLU A 21 -24.39 8.37 24.43
N ALA A 22 -24.92 7.55 23.51
CA ALA A 22 -24.83 6.09 23.60
C ALA A 22 -23.37 5.60 23.66
N LEU A 23 -22.49 6.15 22.81
CA LEU A 23 -21.06 5.81 22.82
C LEU A 23 -20.37 6.22 24.13
N LEU A 24 -20.70 7.39 24.67
CA LEU A 24 -20.15 7.88 25.95
C LEU A 24 -20.58 7.01 27.15
N GLN A 25 -21.78 6.42 27.10
CA GLN A 25 -22.31 5.53 28.14
C GLN A 25 -21.85 4.07 27.99
N SER A 26 -21.20 3.71 26.88
CA SER A 26 -20.81 2.33 26.56
C SER A 26 -19.31 2.22 26.26
N TYR A 27 -18.91 2.43 25.01
CA TYR A 27 -17.53 2.25 24.56
C TYR A 27 -16.54 3.18 25.27
N PHE A 28 -16.90 4.45 25.46
CA PHE A 28 -16.05 5.44 26.12
C PHE A 28 -16.30 5.55 27.64
N ALA A 29 -17.14 4.70 28.24
CA ALA A 29 -17.56 4.85 29.63
C ALA A 29 -16.37 4.81 30.61
N ASP A 30 -15.39 3.96 30.32
CA ASP A 30 -14.23 3.72 31.19
C ASP A 30 -12.96 4.48 30.71
N PHE A 31 -13.09 5.37 29.73
CA PHE A 31 -11.97 6.15 29.22
C PHE A 31 -11.62 7.29 30.18
N ASP A 32 -10.34 7.67 30.21
CA ASP A 32 -9.87 8.78 31.05
C ASP A 32 -10.59 10.09 30.70
N ALA A 33 -11.12 10.76 31.71
CA ALA A 33 -11.90 11.99 31.54
C ALA A 33 -11.05 13.17 31.01
N GLY A 34 -9.75 13.17 31.25
CA GLY A 34 -8.80 14.12 30.68
C GLY A 34 -8.61 13.89 29.18
N PHE A 35 -8.37 12.63 28.79
CA PHE A 35 -8.28 12.21 27.39
C PHE A 35 -9.55 12.57 26.63
N LEU A 36 -10.74 12.23 27.14
CA LEU A 36 -12.00 12.54 26.47
C LEU A 36 -12.20 14.05 26.25
N LYS A 37 -11.61 14.92 27.08
CA LYS A 37 -11.64 16.39 26.90
C LYS A 37 -10.55 16.92 25.96
N SER A 38 -9.51 16.13 25.69
CA SER A 38 -8.41 16.52 24.81
C SER A 38 -8.87 16.61 23.35
N PRO A 39 -8.14 17.34 22.48
CA PRO A 39 -8.41 17.35 21.04
C PRO A 39 -8.39 15.96 20.40
N ALA A 40 -7.48 15.08 20.84
CA ALA A 40 -7.38 13.72 20.35
C ALA A 40 -8.62 12.89 20.72
N GLY A 41 -9.05 12.93 21.99
CA GLY A 41 -10.26 12.24 22.43
C GLY A 41 -11.54 12.78 21.77
N GLN A 42 -11.64 14.10 21.58
CA GLN A 42 -12.77 14.68 20.84
C GLN A 42 -12.79 14.25 19.38
N SER A 43 -11.63 14.17 18.72
CA SER A 43 -11.51 13.65 17.36
C SER A 43 -11.93 12.18 17.28
N ASP A 44 -11.50 11.35 18.23
CA ASP A 44 -11.84 9.93 18.28
C ASP A 44 -13.34 9.72 18.51
N ILE A 45 -13.96 10.51 19.39
CA ILE A 45 -15.42 10.49 19.58
C ILE A 45 -16.14 10.86 18.29
N VAL A 46 -15.75 11.93 17.59
CA VAL A 46 -16.39 12.33 16.33
C VAL A 46 -16.23 11.25 15.26
N ASP A 47 -15.04 10.67 15.15
CA ASP A 47 -14.77 9.61 14.19
C ASP A 47 -15.62 8.36 14.48
N HIS A 48 -15.76 7.97 15.75
CA HIS A 48 -16.70 6.92 16.15
C HIS A 48 -18.14 7.32 15.87
N VAL A 49 -18.60 8.54 16.19
CA VAL A 49 -20.00 8.97 16.05
C VAL A 49 -20.49 8.90 14.62
N ASN A 50 -19.75 9.49 13.67
CA ASN A 50 -20.16 9.52 12.27
C ASN A 50 -19.01 9.42 11.26
N GLY A 51 -17.77 9.74 11.61
CA GLY A 51 -16.65 9.73 10.65
C GLY A 51 -16.48 8.39 9.95
N ARG A 52 -16.34 7.30 10.71
CA ARG A 52 -16.19 5.93 10.17
C ARG A 52 -17.43 5.45 9.43
N TYR A 53 -18.62 5.77 9.93
CA TYR A 53 -19.88 5.42 9.29
C TYR A 53 -20.00 6.11 7.92
N ASN A 54 -19.80 7.44 7.87
CA ASN A 54 -19.91 8.21 6.62
C ASN A 54 -18.82 7.83 5.64
N ARG A 55 -17.59 7.54 6.10
CA ARG A 55 -16.53 6.99 5.24
C ARG A 55 -16.95 5.66 4.60
N CYS A 56 -17.61 4.78 5.36
CA CYS A 56 -18.15 3.54 4.79
C CYS A 56 -19.22 3.82 3.73
N VAL A 57 -20.16 4.72 4.02
CA VAL A 57 -21.22 5.14 3.07
C VAL A 57 -20.64 5.73 1.79
N ASP A 58 -19.64 6.60 1.92
CA ASP A 58 -19.09 7.39 0.82
C ASP A 58 -18.13 6.62 -0.08
N HIS A 59 -17.44 5.63 0.47
CA HIS A 59 -16.31 4.99 -0.22
C HIS A 59 -16.44 3.48 -0.30
N VAL A 60 -16.86 2.81 0.78
CA VAL A 60 -16.90 1.34 0.81
C VAL A 60 -18.15 0.80 0.11
N LEU A 61 -19.33 1.33 0.41
CA LEU A 61 -20.58 0.89 -0.24
C LEU A 61 -20.55 1.07 -1.77
N PRO A 62 -20.20 2.24 -2.33
CA PRO A 62 -20.11 2.39 -3.78
C PRO A 62 -19.01 1.54 -4.41
N TRP A 63 -17.88 1.36 -3.72
CA TRP A 63 -16.82 0.45 -4.18
C TRP A 63 -17.31 -1.00 -4.30
N LEU A 64 -18.00 -1.52 -3.28
CA LEU A 64 -18.52 -2.88 -3.30
C LEU A 64 -19.67 -3.09 -4.29
N ALA A 65 -20.46 -2.05 -4.56
CA ALA A 65 -21.51 -2.06 -5.57
C ALA A 65 -20.98 -2.32 -7.00
N ARG A 66 -19.66 -2.20 -7.22
CA ARG A 66 -18.99 -2.55 -8.49
C ARG A 66 -18.95 -4.06 -8.74
N TYR A 67 -18.98 -4.87 -7.67
CA TYR A 67 -18.74 -6.32 -7.75
C TYR A 67 -19.99 -7.16 -7.43
N THR A 68 -20.97 -6.58 -6.74
CA THR A 68 -22.21 -7.27 -6.39
C THR A 68 -23.39 -6.33 -6.18
N LYS A 69 -24.61 -6.88 -6.17
CA LYS A 69 -25.84 -6.15 -5.85
C LYS A 69 -26.08 -6.20 -4.34
N LEU A 70 -25.89 -5.07 -3.67
CA LEU A 70 -25.96 -4.99 -2.21
C LEU A 70 -27.35 -5.31 -1.62
N GLY A 71 -28.45 -4.87 -2.26
CA GLY A 71 -29.81 -4.97 -1.69
C GLY A 71 -30.29 -6.37 -1.29
N LYS A 72 -29.69 -7.44 -1.85
CA LYS A 72 -30.02 -8.84 -1.53
C LYS A 72 -28.96 -9.55 -0.70
N ALA A 73 -27.88 -8.87 -0.35
CA ALA A 73 -26.74 -9.48 0.30
C ALA A 73 -27.03 -9.76 1.78
N ASN A 74 -26.58 -10.93 2.23
CA ASN A 74 -26.37 -11.26 3.62
C ASN A 74 -24.90 -11.02 3.93
N VAL A 75 -24.64 -10.07 4.81
CA VAL A 75 -23.31 -9.63 5.19
C VAL A 75 -22.95 -10.24 6.54
N VAL A 76 -21.76 -10.81 6.63
CA VAL A 76 -21.12 -11.17 7.89
C VAL A 76 -19.94 -10.23 8.08
N GLU A 77 -19.88 -9.56 9.22
CA GLU A 77 -18.77 -8.69 9.59
C GLU A 77 -18.09 -9.23 10.84
N LEU A 78 -16.79 -9.51 10.74
CA LEU A 78 -15.97 -9.86 11.88
C LEU A 78 -15.22 -8.63 12.37
N GLY A 79 -15.28 -8.35 13.66
CA GLY A 79 -14.76 -7.15 14.31
C GLY A 79 -15.66 -5.93 14.04
N CYS A 80 -16.95 -6.04 14.38
CA CYS A 80 -17.93 -4.97 14.11
C CYS A 80 -17.71 -3.70 14.96
N GLY A 81 -16.89 -3.77 16.02
CA GLY A 81 -16.55 -2.65 16.87
C GLY A 81 -17.79 -1.95 17.42
N THR A 82 -17.81 -0.62 17.35
CA THR A 82 -18.99 0.17 17.76
C THR A 82 -20.08 0.25 16.69
N GLY A 83 -20.04 -0.61 15.66
CA GLY A 83 -21.08 -0.77 14.65
C GLY A 83 -21.11 0.30 13.55
N SER A 84 -19.99 0.96 13.24
CA SER A 84 -19.94 2.04 12.24
C SER A 84 -20.23 1.53 10.84
N SER A 85 -19.42 0.60 10.37
CA SER A 85 -19.59 -0.09 9.09
C SER A 85 -20.82 -0.99 9.10
N THR A 86 -21.08 -1.71 10.19
CA THR A 86 -22.28 -2.58 10.33
C THR A 86 -23.56 -1.81 10.04
N ALA A 87 -23.73 -0.65 10.68
CA ALA A 87 -24.91 0.18 10.50
C ALA A 87 -24.98 0.78 9.09
N ALA A 88 -23.85 1.14 8.49
CA ALA A 88 -23.79 1.63 7.11
C ALA A 88 -24.20 0.54 6.10
N PHE A 89 -23.70 -0.69 6.26
CA PHE A 89 -24.11 -1.83 5.43
C PHE A 89 -25.61 -2.11 5.56
N ALA A 90 -26.12 -2.08 6.79
CA ALA A 90 -27.53 -2.37 7.08
C ALA A 90 -28.52 -1.45 6.34
N GLN A 91 -28.10 -0.26 5.93
CA GLN A 91 -28.92 0.64 5.11
C GLN A 91 -29.24 0.08 3.72
N VAL A 92 -28.35 -0.76 3.17
CA VAL A 92 -28.36 -1.12 1.74
C VAL A 92 -28.35 -2.61 1.45
N VAL A 93 -28.34 -3.46 2.49
CA VAL A 93 -28.31 -4.92 2.35
C VAL A 93 -29.51 -5.59 3.02
N SER A 94 -29.72 -6.87 2.75
CA SER A 94 -30.86 -7.61 3.31
C SER A 94 -30.68 -7.91 4.80
N HIS A 95 -29.48 -8.32 5.23
CA HIS A 95 -29.17 -8.58 6.63
C HIS A 95 -27.68 -8.41 6.90
N VAL A 96 -27.33 -7.97 8.11
CA VAL A 96 -25.94 -7.92 8.61
C VAL A 96 -25.84 -8.66 9.93
N THR A 97 -24.90 -9.58 10.04
CA THR A 97 -24.50 -10.17 11.33
C THR A 97 -23.10 -9.70 11.68
N GLY A 98 -22.98 -8.94 12.77
CA GLY A 98 -21.72 -8.39 13.26
C GLY A 98 -21.21 -9.14 14.48
N TYR A 99 -19.93 -9.49 14.49
CA TYR A 99 -19.27 -10.17 15.61
C TYR A 99 -18.13 -9.35 16.15
N ASP A 100 -17.94 -9.30 17.47
CA ASP A 100 -16.77 -8.67 18.09
C ASP A 100 -16.40 -9.39 19.39
N ILE A 101 -15.15 -9.29 19.82
CA ILE A 101 -14.70 -9.85 21.11
C ILE A 101 -15.03 -8.90 22.28
N HIS A 102 -15.20 -7.61 22.01
CA HIS A 102 -15.29 -6.58 23.02
C HIS A 102 -16.76 -6.22 23.33
N ALA A 103 -17.27 -6.79 24.42
CA ALA A 103 -18.67 -6.59 24.83
C ALA A 103 -19.13 -5.12 24.96
N PRO A 104 -18.32 -4.17 25.49
CA PRO A 104 -18.69 -2.74 25.46
C PRO A 104 -18.87 -2.17 24.05
N SER A 105 -18.06 -2.61 23.08
CA SER A 105 -18.19 -2.21 21.68
C SER A 105 -19.51 -2.70 21.09
N VAL A 106 -19.86 -3.97 21.33
CA VAL A 106 -21.14 -4.55 20.86
C VAL A 106 -22.33 -3.82 21.45
N ARG A 107 -22.33 -3.50 22.76
CA ARG A 107 -23.42 -2.69 23.36
C ARG A 107 -23.55 -1.31 22.74
N ALA A 108 -22.43 -0.68 22.37
CA ALA A 108 -22.42 0.59 21.67
C ALA A 108 -23.02 0.45 20.26
N ALA A 109 -22.66 -0.62 19.57
CA ALA A 109 -23.14 -0.95 18.23
C ALA A 109 -24.66 -1.21 18.22
N GLU A 110 -25.19 -1.97 19.18
CA GLU A 110 -26.63 -2.19 19.36
C GLU A 110 -27.38 -0.88 19.59
N SER A 111 -26.82 0.00 20.44
CA SER A 111 -27.41 1.30 20.74
C SER A 111 -27.47 2.19 19.49
N ARG A 112 -26.43 2.17 18.65
CA ARG A 112 -26.39 2.84 17.35
C ARG A 112 -27.45 2.30 16.40
N VAL A 113 -27.52 0.98 16.23
CA VAL A 113 -28.51 0.31 15.35
C VAL A 113 -29.92 0.70 15.76
N LYS A 114 -30.20 0.73 17.07
CA LYS A 114 -31.48 1.19 17.63
C LYS A 114 -31.75 2.65 17.34
N ALA A 115 -30.75 3.54 17.51
CA ALA A 115 -30.89 4.98 17.24
C ALA A 115 -31.20 5.26 15.76
N LEU A 116 -30.64 4.45 14.85
CA LEU A 116 -30.90 4.51 13.41
C LEU A 116 -32.20 3.79 12.98
N GLY A 117 -32.90 3.13 13.90
CA GLY A 117 -34.13 2.39 13.59
C GLY A 117 -33.92 1.15 12.70
N LEU A 118 -32.70 0.63 12.63
CA LEU A 118 -32.32 -0.51 11.81
C LEU A 118 -32.83 -1.81 12.45
N ARG A 119 -33.43 -2.69 11.64
CA ARG A 119 -34.09 -3.94 12.10
C ARG A 119 -33.52 -5.21 11.48
N ASN A 120 -32.59 -5.06 10.55
CA ASN A 120 -31.97 -6.12 9.78
C ASN A 120 -30.53 -6.40 10.24
N VAL A 121 -30.26 -6.23 11.54
CA VAL A 121 -28.93 -6.40 12.12
C VAL A 121 -29.00 -7.33 13.32
N ALA A 122 -28.10 -8.30 13.37
CA ALA A 122 -27.81 -9.12 14.54
C ALA A 122 -26.36 -8.86 14.99
N MET A 123 -26.13 -8.83 16.30
CA MET A 123 -24.80 -8.63 16.86
C MET A 123 -24.53 -9.63 17.97
N SER A 124 -23.31 -10.13 18.01
CA SER A 124 -22.90 -11.16 18.98
C SER A 124 -21.49 -10.88 19.49
N VAL A 125 -21.29 -11.07 20.81
CA VAL A 125 -19.95 -11.15 21.40
C VAL A 125 -19.44 -12.57 21.23
N VAL A 126 -18.33 -12.75 20.51
CA VAL A 126 -17.79 -14.09 20.22
C VAL A 126 -16.28 -14.10 20.44
N GLU A 127 -15.84 -15.00 21.31
CA GLU A 127 -14.42 -15.25 21.56
C GLU A 127 -13.74 -15.90 20.33
N PRO A 128 -12.45 -15.61 20.06
CA PRO A 128 -11.76 -16.16 18.89
C PRO A 128 -11.84 -17.69 18.78
N ALA A 129 -11.73 -18.39 19.91
CA ALA A 129 -11.76 -19.84 19.98
C ALA A 129 -13.11 -20.48 19.58
N GLN A 130 -14.20 -19.70 19.55
CA GLN A 130 -15.55 -20.17 19.20
C GLN A 130 -16.04 -19.59 17.86
N LEU A 131 -15.20 -18.81 17.18
CA LEU A 131 -15.61 -18.01 16.03
C LEU A 131 -16.09 -18.88 14.86
N LEU A 132 -15.29 -19.87 14.46
CA LEU A 132 -15.61 -20.75 13.33
C LEU A 132 -16.91 -21.55 13.55
N GLU A 133 -17.07 -22.14 14.74
CA GLU A 133 -18.24 -22.94 15.07
C GLU A 133 -19.51 -22.08 15.10
N THR A 134 -19.42 -20.90 15.72
CA THR A 134 -20.53 -19.94 15.78
C THR A 134 -20.93 -19.47 14.39
N LEU A 135 -19.97 -19.03 13.57
CA LEU A 135 -20.22 -18.54 12.21
C LEU A 135 -20.90 -19.59 11.33
N LYS A 136 -20.43 -20.85 11.36
CA LYS A 136 -21.04 -21.94 10.59
C LYS A 136 -22.46 -22.28 11.07
N LYS A 137 -22.71 -22.19 12.38
CA LYS A 137 -24.02 -22.47 12.97
C LYS A 137 -25.03 -21.36 12.68
N GLU A 138 -24.62 -20.10 12.78
CA GLU A 138 -25.50 -18.93 12.62
C GLU A 138 -25.70 -18.54 11.15
N THR A 139 -24.80 -18.96 10.25
CA THR A 139 -24.89 -18.70 8.81
C THR A 139 -24.81 -20.01 8.00
N PRO A 140 -25.75 -20.96 8.19
CA PRO A 140 -25.68 -22.28 7.58
C PRO A 140 -25.78 -22.25 6.04
N ASP A 141 -26.47 -21.24 5.50
CA ASP A 141 -26.62 -21.05 4.05
C ASP A 141 -25.46 -20.26 3.42
N GLY A 142 -24.44 -19.90 4.20
CA GLY A 142 -23.31 -19.08 3.78
C GLY A 142 -23.62 -17.59 3.62
N ALA A 143 -22.57 -16.79 3.46
CA ALA A 143 -22.65 -15.34 3.31
C ALA A 143 -22.44 -14.89 1.86
N ASP A 144 -23.04 -13.76 1.49
CA ASP A 144 -22.79 -13.11 0.20
C ASP A 144 -21.58 -12.17 0.27
N ILE A 145 -21.33 -11.58 1.46
CA ILE A 145 -20.19 -10.71 1.73
C ILE A 145 -19.65 -11.03 3.14
N PHE A 146 -18.35 -11.27 3.25
CA PHE A 146 -17.63 -11.41 4.51
C PHE A 146 -16.66 -10.23 4.65
N VAL A 147 -16.88 -9.38 5.65
CA VAL A 147 -16.20 -8.10 5.82
C VAL A 147 -15.19 -8.18 6.97
N LEU A 148 -13.99 -7.70 6.69
CA LEU A 148 -12.89 -7.49 7.62
C LEU A 148 -12.45 -6.03 7.51
N TYR A 149 -12.93 -5.17 8.41
CA TYR A 149 -12.66 -3.73 8.38
C TYR A 149 -11.82 -3.33 9.60
N ALA A 150 -10.51 -3.11 9.39
CA ALA A 150 -9.53 -2.78 10.44
C ALA A 150 -9.50 -3.80 11.58
N VAL A 151 -9.28 -5.08 11.24
CA VAL A 151 -9.40 -6.23 12.16
C VAL A 151 -8.20 -7.16 12.09
N LEU A 152 -7.72 -7.49 10.89
CA LEU A 152 -6.68 -8.48 10.70
C LEU A 152 -5.38 -8.09 11.40
N GLU A 153 -5.05 -6.80 11.43
CA GLU A 153 -3.84 -6.28 12.06
C GLU A 153 -3.77 -6.59 13.56
N HIS A 154 -4.91 -6.60 14.26
CA HIS A 154 -5.02 -6.83 15.70
C HIS A 154 -5.01 -8.33 16.07
N GLN A 155 -4.99 -9.21 15.08
CA GLN A 155 -4.94 -10.66 15.28
C GLN A 155 -3.50 -11.17 15.32
N THR A 156 -3.28 -12.27 16.04
CA THR A 156 -2.06 -13.06 15.88
C THR A 156 -2.02 -13.70 14.49
N PRO A 157 -0.83 -14.08 13.98
CA PRO A 157 -0.74 -14.76 12.69
C PRO A 157 -1.64 -16.00 12.57
N ALA A 158 -1.76 -16.80 13.65
CA ALA A 158 -2.61 -17.99 13.66
C ALA A 158 -4.10 -17.63 13.50
N GLU A 159 -4.59 -16.65 14.27
CA GLU A 159 -5.97 -16.15 14.19
C GLU A 159 -6.29 -15.53 12.83
N ARG A 160 -5.33 -14.83 12.20
CA ARG A 160 -5.50 -14.28 10.84
C ARG A 160 -5.73 -15.38 9.82
N LEU A 161 -4.90 -16.44 9.86
CA LEU A 161 -5.03 -17.56 8.93
C LEU A 161 -6.37 -18.27 9.11
N GLU A 162 -6.79 -18.48 10.37
CA GLU A 162 -8.10 -19.06 10.67
C GLU A 162 -9.24 -18.16 10.19
N THR A 163 -9.16 -16.85 10.44
CA THR A 163 -10.15 -15.85 10.01
C THR A 163 -10.32 -15.84 8.50
N LEU A 164 -9.21 -15.79 7.75
CA LEU A 164 -9.23 -15.76 6.29
C LEU A 164 -9.84 -17.05 5.72
N ARG A 165 -9.44 -18.22 6.24
CA ARG A 165 -10.00 -19.52 5.82
C ARG A 165 -11.49 -19.62 6.15
N THR A 166 -11.87 -19.24 7.37
CA THR A 166 -13.26 -19.27 7.84
C THR A 166 -14.15 -18.39 6.98
N GLY A 167 -13.74 -17.13 6.76
CA GLY A 167 -14.47 -16.21 5.91
C GLY A 167 -14.63 -16.75 4.50
N TRP A 168 -13.56 -17.29 3.92
CA TRP A 168 -13.59 -17.86 2.57
C TRP A 168 -14.50 -19.10 2.45
N ASP A 169 -14.45 -20.00 3.42
CA ASP A 169 -15.27 -21.20 3.46
C ASP A 169 -16.76 -20.86 3.60
N LEU A 170 -17.10 -19.85 4.40
CA LEU A 170 -18.46 -19.37 4.62
C LEU A 170 -19.10 -18.75 3.38
N LEU A 171 -18.31 -18.23 2.45
CA LEU A 171 -18.83 -17.54 1.27
C LEU A 171 -19.54 -18.49 0.31
N ARG A 172 -20.70 -18.05 -0.15
CA ARG A 172 -21.40 -18.64 -1.29
C ARG A 172 -20.59 -18.50 -2.59
N PRO A 173 -20.85 -19.31 -3.62
CA PRO A 173 -20.32 -19.05 -4.96
C PRO A 173 -20.66 -17.61 -5.41
N GLY A 174 -19.66 -16.87 -5.87
CA GLY A 174 -19.78 -15.46 -6.24
C GLY A 174 -19.74 -14.47 -5.07
N GLY A 175 -19.65 -14.95 -3.83
CA GLY A 175 -19.54 -14.12 -2.63
C GLY A 175 -18.19 -13.42 -2.51
N LEU A 176 -18.17 -12.34 -1.72
CA LEU A 176 -17.03 -11.43 -1.58
C LEU A 176 -16.36 -11.56 -0.20
N LEU A 177 -15.05 -11.76 -0.16
CA LEU A 177 -14.23 -11.49 1.03
C LEU A 177 -13.66 -10.09 0.86
N VAL A 178 -14.00 -9.20 1.79
CA VAL A 178 -13.68 -7.78 1.70
C VAL A 178 -12.75 -7.39 2.85
N VAL A 179 -11.58 -6.85 2.51
CA VAL A 179 -10.65 -6.27 3.48
C VAL A 179 -10.62 -4.76 3.28
N VAL A 180 -10.81 -4.01 4.35
CA VAL A 180 -10.81 -2.54 4.37
C VAL A 180 -9.91 -2.04 5.49
N ASP A 181 -9.16 -0.98 5.20
CA ASP A 181 -8.37 -0.21 6.16
C ASP A 181 -7.36 -1.04 6.98
N THR A 182 -6.73 -2.06 6.38
CA THR A 182 -5.73 -2.89 7.08
C THR A 182 -4.31 -2.40 6.77
N PRO A 183 -3.46 -2.08 7.75
CA PRO A 183 -2.09 -1.64 7.49
C PRO A 183 -1.25 -2.72 6.77
N ASN A 184 -0.53 -2.32 5.74
CA ASN A 184 0.38 -3.21 5.00
C ASN A 184 1.73 -3.30 5.71
N ARG A 185 2.16 -4.52 6.03
CA ARG A 185 3.48 -4.77 6.64
C ARG A 185 4.65 -4.62 5.65
N LEU A 186 4.39 -4.40 4.36
CA LEU A 186 5.45 -4.27 3.34
C LEU A 186 5.89 -2.82 3.08
N VAL A 187 5.23 -1.82 3.66
CA VAL A 187 5.58 -0.40 3.45
C VAL A 187 6.69 0.07 4.39
N TYR A 188 7.24 1.25 4.14
CA TYR A 188 8.40 1.74 4.90
C TYR A 188 7.99 2.57 6.11
N PHE A 189 6.87 3.29 6.05
CA PHE A 189 6.35 4.09 7.15
C PHE A 189 5.15 3.42 7.83
N ASP A 190 5.26 3.14 9.13
CA ASP A 190 4.15 2.63 9.94
C ASP A 190 3.18 3.76 10.28
N ALA A 191 2.22 4.02 9.40
CA ALA A 191 1.19 5.04 9.60
C ALA A 191 0.09 4.64 10.60
N HIS A 192 0.02 3.37 11.01
CA HIS A 192 -1.07 2.84 11.82
C HIS A 192 -0.71 2.80 13.31
N THR A 193 0.37 2.10 13.67
CA THR A 193 0.73 1.84 15.07
C THR A 193 1.66 2.92 15.61
N SER A 194 2.88 3.00 15.09
CA SER A 194 3.94 3.78 15.73
C SER A 194 4.16 5.17 15.15
N LEU A 195 3.64 5.49 13.96
CA LEU A 195 3.93 6.73 13.24
C LEU A 195 5.44 6.94 13.01
N MET A 196 6.16 5.85 12.73
CA MET A 196 7.61 5.86 12.53
C MET A 196 8.03 5.04 11.31
N PRO A 197 9.17 5.40 10.67
CA PRO A 197 9.74 4.58 9.62
C PRO A 197 10.28 3.25 10.19
N PHE A 198 10.00 2.17 9.48
CA PHE A 198 10.53 0.81 9.68
C PHE A 198 10.18 0.13 11.01
N PHE A 199 9.29 0.70 11.82
CA PHE A 199 9.01 0.17 13.16
C PHE A 199 8.44 -1.25 13.14
N HIS A 200 7.51 -1.54 12.23
CA HIS A 200 6.90 -2.86 12.09
C HIS A 200 7.85 -3.94 11.55
N PHE A 201 9.09 -3.56 11.15
CA PHE A 201 10.16 -4.51 10.82
C PHE A 201 11.04 -4.87 12.02
N LEU A 202 10.90 -4.15 13.14
CA LEU A 202 11.70 -4.44 14.32
C LEU A 202 11.24 -5.75 14.95
N PRO A 203 12.18 -6.62 15.36
CA PRO A 203 11.83 -7.77 16.18
C PRO A 203 11.27 -7.27 17.53
N PRO A 204 10.31 -7.97 18.17
CA PRO A 204 9.64 -7.48 19.37
C PRO A 204 10.58 -7.04 20.50
N GLU A 205 11.70 -7.74 20.67
CA GLU A 205 12.73 -7.48 21.68
C GLU A 205 13.41 -6.11 21.50
N LEU A 206 13.41 -5.60 20.27
CA LEU A 206 13.89 -4.26 19.93
C LEU A 206 12.73 -3.26 19.78
N GLY A 207 11.62 -3.69 19.18
CA GLY A 207 10.45 -2.84 18.92
C GLY A 207 9.84 -2.30 20.20
N TRP A 208 9.71 -3.14 21.24
CA TRP A 208 9.12 -2.72 22.52
C TRP A 208 9.89 -1.58 23.21
N PRO A 209 11.20 -1.70 23.52
CA PRO A 209 11.92 -0.58 24.13
C PRO A 209 12.00 0.63 23.18
N TYR A 210 12.00 0.42 21.87
CA TYR A 210 12.02 1.51 20.89
C TYR A 210 10.68 2.24 20.76
N ALA A 211 9.56 1.62 21.18
CA ALA A 211 8.23 2.22 21.14
C ALA A 211 8.17 3.56 21.87
N SER A 212 9.02 3.77 22.88
CA SER A 212 9.14 5.04 23.61
C SER A 212 9.52 6.24 22.73
N ARG A 213 9.97 6.01 21.49
CA ARG A 213 10.34 7.04 20.50
C ARG A 213 9.19 7.41 19.56
N SER A 214 8.11 6.63 19.53
CA SER A 214 6.94 6.93 18.71
C SER A 214 6.39 8.31 19.02
N PRO A 215 5.98 9.14 18.04
CA PRO A 215 5.26 10.38 18.34
C PRO A 215 3.82 10.13 18.82
N ARG A 216 3.29 8.90 18.68
CA ARG A 216 1.93 8.52 19.08
C ARG A 216 1.85 8.24 20.59
N GLU A 217 1.28 9.19 21.32
CA GLU A 217 1.22 9.17 22.80
C GLU A 217 0.54 7.93 23.37
N ASN A 218 -0.68 7.59 22.90
CA ASN A 218 -1.40 6.43 23.42
C ASN A 218 -0.67 5.09 23.16
N PHE A 219 0.05 4.98 22.05
CA PHE A 219 0.89 3.82 21.76
C PHE A 219 2.11 3.77 22.69
N ARG A 220 2.83 4.88 22.85
CA ARG A 220 3.94 4.98 23.82
C ARG A 220 3.51 4.60 25.22
N ASP A 221 2.39 5.16 25.67
CA ASP A 221 1.88 4.95 27.03
C ASP A 221 1.47 3.49 27.22
N SER A 222 0.76 2.90 26.26
CA SER A 222 0.42 1.46 26.32
C SER A 222 1.66 0.57 26.42
N MET A 223 2.71 0.87 25.65
CA MET A 223 3.96 0.11 25.68
C MET A 223 4.77 0.33 26.97
N ALA A 224 4.70 1.51 27.57
CA ALA A 224 5.40 1.83 28.83
C ALA A 224 4.86 1.04 30.03
N HIS A 225 3.60 0.58 29.98
CA HIS A 225 2.97 -0.23 31.02
C HIS A 225 3.11 -1.74 30.78
N ALA A 226 3.66 -2.16 29.64
CA ALA A 226 3.84 -3.57 29.31
C ALA A 226 5.08 -4.16 30.01
N SER A 227 4.99 -5.41 30.42
CA SER A 227 6.17 -6.19 30.82
C SER A 227 6.92 -6.69 29.59
N ALA A 228 8.18 -7.10 29.75
CA ALA A 228 8.94 -7.72 28.66
C ALA A 228 8.30 -9.02 28.14
N GLU A 229 7.58 -9.73 29.01
CA GLU A 229 6.86 -10.96 28.69
C GLU A 229 5.61 -10.68 27.84
N ASP A 230 4.86 -9.63 28.19
CA ASP A 230 3.59 -9.29 27.52
C ASP A 230 3.78 -8.48 26.25
N ALA A 231 4.91 -7.75 26.12
CA ALA A 231 5.16 -6.80 25.05
C ALA A 231 5.04 -7.40 23.62
N PRO A 232 5.53 -8.61 23.31
CA PRO A 232 5.37 -9.18 21.96
C PRO A 232 3.91 -9.38 21.56
N MET A 233 3.08 -9.86 22.50
CA MET A 233 1.65 -10.02 22.27
C MET A 233 0.99 -8.64 22.13
N LEU A 234 1.30 -7.70 23.02
CA LEU A 234 0.71 -6.36 22.98
C LEU A 234 1.06 -5.63 21.67
N LEU A 235 2.31 -5.70 21.20
CA LEU A 235 2.72 -5.17 19.88
C LEU A 235 1.91 -5.80 18.75
N THR A 236 1.74 -7.12 18.79
CA THR A 236 0.93 -7.85 17.81
C THR A 236 -0.52 -7.35 17.81
N ARG A 237 -1.12 -7.18 18.99
CA ARG A 237 -2.51 -6.70 19.16
C ARG A 237 -2.68 -5.23 18.78
N TRP A 238 -1.65 -4.40 18.88
CA TRP A 238 -1.70 -3.01 18.43
C TRP A 238 -1.81 -2.86 16.92
N GLY A 239 -1.32 -3.83 16.14
CA GLY A 239 -1.47 -3.84 14.69
C GLY A 239 -0.19 -3.52 13.92
N ILE A 240 0.75 -4.47 13.88
CA ILE A 240 2.00 -4.35 13.09
C ILE A 240 1.83 -4.68 11.59
N GLY A 241 0.57 -4.73 11.11
CA GLY A 241 0.24 -4.95 9.71
C GLY A 241 0.17 -6.41 9.25
N VAL A 242 -0.37 -6.55 8.04
CA VAL A 242 -0.61 -7.82 7.32
C VAL A 242 0.15 -7.78 5.99
N SER A 243 0.51 -8.95 5.46
CA SER A 243 1.17 -9.06 4.16
C SER A 243 0.54 -10.13 3.27
N HIS A 244 1.00 -10.22 2.02
CA HIS A 244 0.56 -11.26 1.09
C HIS A 244 0.80 -12.69 1.59
N HIS A 245 1.80 -12.90 2.46
CA HIS A 245 2.14 -14.21 2.98
C HIS A 245 0.98 -14.85 3.76
N GLU A 246 0.26 -14.09 4.58
CA GLU A 246 -0.91 -14.61 5.31
C GLU A 246 -2.03 -15.03 4.36
N LEU A 247 -2.25 -14.25 3.28
CA LEU A 247 -3.26 -14.56 2.27
C LEU A 247 -2.88 -15.82 1.48
N GLU A 248 -1.62 -15.95 1.08
CA GLU A 248 -1.13 -17.12 0.35
C GLU A 248 -1.20 -18.40 1.20
N LEU A 249 -0.80 -18.34 2.47
CA LEU A 249 -0.90 -19.47 3.38
C LEU A 249 -2.35 -19.86 3.72
N ALA A 250 -3.26 -18.89 3.71
CA ALA A 250 -4.67 -19.14 4.01
C ALA A 250 -5.44 -19.66 2.80
N LEU A 251 -5.25 -19.03 1.63
CA LEU A 251 -6.13 -19.15 0.46
C LEU A 251 -5.42 -19.64 -0.81
N GLY A 252 -4.09 -19.76 -0.80
CA GLY A 252 -3.29 -20.07 -1.98
C GLY A 252 -3.11 -18.85 -2.90
N ASP A 253 -3.02 -19.09 -4.21
CA ASP A 253 -2.89 -18.01 -5.19
C ASP A 253 -4.18 -17.16 -5.23
N ILE A 254 -4.07 -15.91 -4.80
CA ILE A 254 -5.19 -14.98 -4.72
C ILE A 254 -5.38 -14.13 -5.98
N ASP A 255 -4.41 -14.09 -6.90
CA ASP A 255 -4.51 -13.30 -8.13
C ASP A 255 -5.76 -13.60 -8.96
N PRO A 256 -6.20 -14.87 -9.15
CA PRO A 256 -7.45 -15.16 -9.87
C PRO A 256 -8.73 -14.81 -9.06
N LEU A 257 -8.60 -14.51 -7.77
CA LEU A 257 -9.71 -14.21 -6.87
C LEU A 257 -9.91 -12.69 -6.67
N LEU A 258 -8.85 -11.91 -6.86
CA LEU A 258 -8.79 -10.49 -6.51
C LEU A 258 -9.63 -9.61 -7.46
N VAL A 259 -10.86 -9.24 -7.15
CA VAL A 259 -11.67 -8.39 -8.07
C VAL A 259 -11.52 -6.89 -7.79
N GLY A 260 -11.21 -6.50 -6.56
CA GLY A 260 -10.94 -5.12 -6.17
C GLY A 260 -9.52 -4.97 -5.65
N THR A 261 -8.80 -3.95 -6.14
CA THR A 261 -7.36 -3.80 -5.89
C THR A 261 -7.00 -2.64 -4.96
N GLY A 262 -8.00 -1.82 -4.61
CA GLY A 262 -7.81 -0.59 -3.84
C GLY A 262 -7.36 0.58 -4.70
N PHE A 263 -7.12 0.38 -6.01
CA PHE A 263 -6.87 1.46 -6.98
C PHE A 263 -8.15 2.01 -7.60
N GLU A 264 -9.32 1.55 -7.15
CA GLU A 264 -10.58 2.14 -7.53
C GLU A 264 -10.70 3.59 -7.02
N PRO A 265 -11.33 4.51 -7.77
CA PRO A 265 -11.46 5.92 -7.38
C PRO A 265 -12.06 6.12 -5.99
N GLU A 266 -13.04 5.29 -5.63
CA GLU A 266 -13.72 5.32 -4.33
C GLU A 266 -12.75 5.10 -3.16
N VAL A 267 -11.76 4.22 -3.35
CA VAL A 267 -10.72 3.94 -2.35
C VAL A 267 -9.61 4.98 -2.41
N LEU A 268 -9.20 5.41 -3.60
CA LEU A 268 -8.14 6.40 -3.80
C LEU A 268 -8.47 7.78 -3.23
N ASP A 269 -9.75 8.12 -3.12
CA ASP A 269 -10.21 9.38 -2.51
C ASP A 269 -9.88 9.44 -1.01
N VAL A 270 -9.89 8.28 -0.34
CA VAL A 270 -9.56 8.16 1.09
C VAL A 270 -8.08 7.83 1.30
N PHE A 271 -7.57 6.91 0.49
CA PHE A 271 -6.22 6.39 0.58
C PHE A 271 -5.48 6.75 -0.71
N PRO A 272 -4.96 7.98 -0.85
CA PRO A 272 -4.19 8.36 -2.01
C PRO A 272 -2.85 7.61 -2.06
N VAL A 273 -2.32 7.42 -3.27
CA VAL A 273 -1.00 6.77 -3.45
C VAL A 273 0.09 7.62 -2.82
N THR A 274 0.97 6.97 -2.06
CA THR A 274 2.13 7.60 -1.39
C THR A 274 3.44 7.25 -2.09
N LEU A 275 4.53 7.92 -1.69
CA LEU A 275 5.88 7.60 -2.16
C LEU A 275 6.26 6.14 -1.85
N ASP A 276 5.95 5.67 -0.64
CA ASP A 276 6.24 4.30 -0.19
C ASP A 276 5.60 3.26 -1.12
N GLU A 277 4.35 3.49 -1.53
CA GLU A 277 3.63 2.61 -2.46
C GLU A 277 4.27 2.61 -3.85
N GLU A 278 4.71 3.76 -4.35
CA GLU A 278 5.40 3.84 -5.64
C GLU A 278 6.73 3.08 -5.61
N VAL A 279 7.52 3.25 -4.55
CA VAL A 279 8.79 2.55 -4.36
C VAL A 279 8.56 1.04 -4.23
N LEU A 280 7.57 0.62 -3.42
CA LEU A 280 7.24 -0.79 -3.24
C LEU A 280 6.79 -1.43 -4.55
N ARG A 281 5.93 -0.77 -5.34
CA ARG A 281 5.51 -1.27 -6.66
C ARG A 281 6.69 -1.46 -7.60
N LEU A 282 7.58 -0.46 -7.70
CA LEU A 282 8.77 -0.58 -8.53
C LEU A 282 9.69 -1.70 -8.05
N TYR A 283 9.86 -1.87 -6.74
CA TYR A 283 10.64 -2.99 -6.21
C TYR A 283 10.05 -4.34 -6.60
N VAL A 284 8.73 -4.53 -6.44
CA VAL A 284 8.03 -5.76 -6.84
C VAL A 284 8.22 -6.04 -8.34
N GLU A 285 8.02 -5.02 -9.19
CA GLU A 285 8.21 -5.13 -10.65
C GLU A 285 9.66 -5.54 -11.00
N LYS A 286 10.66 -4.87 -10.42
CA LYS A 286 12.07 -5.11 -10.76
C LYS A 286 12.64 -6.39 -10.17
N SER A 287 12.16 -6.81 -9.01
CA SER A 287 12.59 -8.05 -8.36
C SER A 287 11.93 -9.30 -8.95
N GLY A 288 10.79 -9.14 -9.63
CA GLY A 288 9.96 -10.27 -10.05
C GLY A 288 9.28 -10.99 -8.87
N ALA A 289 9.14 -10.32 -7.72
CA ALA A 289 8.44 -10.86 -6.58
C ALA A 289 6.97 -11.13 -6.94
N ARG A 290 6.44 -12.28 -6.50
CA ARG A 290 5.05 -12.66 -6.73
C ARG A 290 4.14 -12.00 -5.69
N VAL A 291 4.02 -10.68 -5.77
CA VAL A 291 3.15 -9.89 -4.90
C VAL A 291 2.06 -9.27 -5.76
N PRO A 292 0.78 -9.60 -5.54
CA PRO A 292 -0.34 -8.96 -6.22
C PRO A 292 -0.28 -7.43 -6.07
N GLU A 293 -0.57 -6.68 -7.13
CA GLU A 293 -0.48 -5.21 -7.10
C GLU A 293 -1.33 -4.58 -6.00
N ALA A 294 -2.47 -5.16 -5.66
CA ALA A 294 -3.32 -4.70 -4.56
C ALA A 294 -2.63 -4.71 -3.18
N LEU A 295 -1.59 -5.54 -3.03
CA LEU A 295 -0.82 -5.69 -1.80
C LEU A 295 0.44 -4.81 -1.79
N THR A 296 0.50 -3.84 -2.69
CA THR A 296 1.51 -2.76 -2.72
C THR A 296 0.99 -1.42 -2.18
N ARG A 297 -0.26 -1.38 -1.72
CA ARG A 297 -0.85 -0.20 -1.05
C ARG A 297 -0.32 -0.04 0.37
N ASN A 298 -0.30 1.17 0.92
CA ASN A 298 0.06 1.41 2.31
C ASN A 298 -1.01 0.88 3.25
N THR A 299 -2.26 1.17 2.91
CA THR A 299 -3.43 0.59 3.56
C THR A 299 -4.10 -0.37 2.59
N LEU A 300 -4.15 -1.65 2.97
CA LEU A 300 -4.75 -2.72 2.20
C LEU A 300 -6.27 -2.56 2.19
N ASN A 301 -6.79 -2.37 0.97
CA ASN A 301 -8.20 -2.34 0.66
C ASN A 301 -8.38 -3.21 -0.58
N PHE A 302 -8.96 -4.40 -0.44
CA PHE A 302 -9.13 -5.31 -1.56
C PHE A 302 -10.37 -6.17 -1.41
N VAL A 303 -10.85 -6.69 -2.55
CA VAL A 303 -11.98 -7.61 -2.61
C VAL A 303 -11.54 -8.88 -3.31
N LEU A 304 -11.70 -10.02 -2.65
CA LEU A 304 -11.62 -11.34 -3.28
C LEU A 304 -13.03 -11.83 -3.57
N ARG A 305 -13.25 -12.47 -4.72
CA ARG A 305 -14.54 -13.04 -5.10
C ARG A 305 -14.41 -14.54 -5.39
N LYS A 306 -15.30 -15.34 -4.81
CA LYS A 306 -15.29 -16.80 -4.95
C LYS A 306 -15.83 -17.22 -6.32
N GLY A 307 -15.07 -17.99 -7.09
CA GLY A 307 -15.48 -18.52 -8.41
C GLY A 307 -14.73 -17.89 -9.59
N ASP A 308 -15.31 -17.95 -10.78
CA ASP A 308 -14.73 -17.35 -11.98
C ASP A 308 -14.93 -15.82 -12.01
N ASN A 309 -13.83 -15.11 -12.27
CA ASN A 309 -13.73 -13.66 -12.20
C ASN A 309 -13.11 -13.04 -13.47
N ALA A 310 -12.87 -13.80 -14.54
CA ALA A 310 -12.12 -13.32 -15.71
C ALA A 310 -12.58 -11.94 -16.22
N ASP A 311 -13.90 -11.72 -16.30
CA ASP A 311 -14.50 -10.45 -16.73
C ASP A 311 -14.22 -9.27 -15.79
N LEU A 312 -14.21 -9.51 -14.48
CA LEU A 312 -13.92 -8.49 -13.47
C LEU A 312 -12.44 -8.15 -13.44
N ILE A 313 -11.59 -9.17 -13.57
CA ILE A 313 -10.13 -9.03 -13.64
C ILE A 313 -9.73 -8.17 -14.85
N ALA A 314 -10.33 -8.43 -16.02
CA ALA A 314 -10.06 -7.68 -17.24
C ALA A 314 -10.44 -6.18 -17.14
N ARG A 315 -11.27 -5.79 -16.17
CA ARG A 315 -11.75 -4.41 -15.97
C ARG A 315 -11.13 -3.73 -14.75
N ARG A 316 -10.16 -4.37 -14.07
CA ARG A 316 -9.48 -3.77 -12.92
C ARG A 316 -8.83 -2.44 -13.33
N PRO A 317 -8.96 -1.39 -12.51
CA PRO A 317 -8.19 -0.19 -12.76
C PRO A 317 -6.70 -0.48 -12.56
N SER A 318 -5.86 0.05 -13.45
CA SER A 318 -4.42 0.06 -13.25
C SER A 318 -4.04 1.00 -12.11
N PRO A 319 -2.90 0.76 -11.42
CA PRO A 319 -2.37 1.71 -10.46
C PRO A 319 -2.19 3.10 -11.08
N PRO A 320 -2.42 4.19 -10.32
CA PRO A 320 -2.07 5.53 -10.77
C PRO A 320 -0.61 5.63 -11.20
N PRO A 321 -0.28 6.48 -12.20
CA PRO A 321 1.09 6.67 -12.64
C PRO A 321 1.98 7.15 -11.50
N VAL A 322 3.25 6.78 -11.55
CA VAL A 322 4.29 7.22 -10.61
C VAL A 322 4.44 8.74 -10.70
N ARG A 323 4.18 9.45 -9.61
CA ARG A 323 4.23 10.92 -9.51
C ARG A 323 5.25 11.38 -8.47
N HIS A 324 5.36 10.69 -7.34
CA HIS A 324 6.25 11.08 -6.25
C HIS A 324 7.72 10.84 -6.61
N LEU A 325 8.05 9.75 -7.30
CA LEU A 325 9.42 9.46 -7.75
C LEU A 325 9.84 10.27 -8.98
N VAL A 326 8.88 10.69 -9.81
CA VAL A 326 9.17 11.47 -11.04
C VAL A 326 9.46 12.94 -10.71
N ASN A 327 9.07 13.41 -9.52
CA ASN A 327 9.31 14.77 -9.05
C ASN A 327 10.79 15.15 -8.81
N GLU A 328 11.76 14.25 -9.02
CA GLU A 328 13.17 14.67 -9.09
C GLU A 328 13.58 15.24 -10.46
N THR A 329 12.88 14.89 -11.56
CA THR A 329 13.13 15.56 -12.85
C THR A 329 12.64 17.00 -12.90
N SER A 330 11.88 17.44 -11.89
CA SER A 330 11.51 18.84 -11.66
C SER A 330 12.45 19.56 -10.70
N ASN A 331 13.57 18.97 -10.28
CA ASN A 331 14.63 19.74 -9.64
C ASN A 331 15.22 20.71 -10.68
N PRO A 332 14.97 22.02 -10.59
CA PRO A 332 15.40 22.99 -11.59
C PRO A 332 16.92 22.93 -11.80
N LEU A 333 17.68 22.57 -10.76
CA LEU A 333 19.13 22.40 -10.84
C LEU A 333 19.55 21.18 -11.67
N GLN A 334 18.82 20.07 -11.62
CA GLN A 334 19.11 18.91 -12.48
C GLN A 334 18.67 19.16 -13.92
N ALA A 335 17.51 19.77 -14.14
CA ALA A 335 17.07 20.18 -15.48
C ALA A 335 18.04 21.20 -16.09
N GLN A 336 18.49 22.19 -15.30
CA GLN A 336 19.51 23.15 -15.70
C GLN A 336 20.85 22.47 -15.98
N ARG A 337 21.27 21.51 -15.16
CA ARG A 337 22.51 20.76 -15.37
C ARG A 337 22.47 19.88 -16.62
N ILE A 338 21.33 19.25 -16.91
CA ILE A 338 21.12 18.50 -18.16
C ILE A 338 21.19 19.46 -19.35
N HIS A 339 20.51 20.60 -19.27
CA HIS A 339 20.56 21.61 -20.33
C HIS A 339 21.98 22.15 -20.55
N GLU A 340 22.73 22.44 -19.48
CA GLU A 340 24.14 22.84 -19.56
C GLU A 340 25.02 21.76 -20.20
N LEU A 341 24.78 20.49 -19.89
CA LEU A 341 25.51 19.37 -20.50
C LEU A 341 25.17 19.22 -21.99
N GLU A 342 23.90 19.39 -22.36
CA GLU A 342 23.46 19.39 -23.77
C GLU A 342 24.11 20.53 -24.57
N GLN A 343 24.14 21.75 -24.01
CA GLN A 343 24.80 22.89 -24.64
C GLN A 343 26.30 22.65 -24.80
N ARG A 344 26.99 22.14 -23.77
CA ARG A 344 28.41 21.79 -23.87
C ARG A 344 28.67 20.71 -24.90
N LEU A 345 27.78 19.73 -25.04
CA LEU A 345 27.90 18.68 -26.05
C LEU A 345 27.74 19.26 -27.46
N LEU A 346 26.79 20.18 -27.67
CA LEU A 346 26.59 20.88 -28.95
C LEU A 346 27.79 21.76 -29.32
N GLU A 347 28.32 22.52 -28.36
CA GLU A 347 29.54 23.33 -28.53
C GLU A 347 30.74 22.45 -28.89
N GLN A 348 30.93 21.32 -28.19
CA GLN A 348 32.00 20.39 -28.51
C GLN A 348 31.83 19.76 -29.89
N ALA A 349 30.61 19.38 -30.27
CA ALA A 349 30.34 18.85 -31.61
C ALA A 349 30.59 19.89 -32.70
N GLN A 350 30.27 21.16 -32.46
CA GLN A 350 30.60 22.25 -33.39
C GLN A 350 32.11 22.48 -33.46
N ARG A 351 32.81 22.46 -32.33
CA ARG A 351 34.26 22.62 -32.29
C ARG A 351 34.97 21.50 -33.04
N ILE A 352 34.47 20.27 -32.94
CA ILE A 352 34.97 19.13 -33.72
C ILE A 352 34.78 19.39 -35.21
N ARG A 353 33.59 19.84 -35.65
CA ARG A 353 33.33 20.18 -37.06
C ARG A 353 34.24 21.30 -37.57
N GLU A 354 34.44 22.36 -36.78
CA GLU A 354 35.36 23.46 -37.11
C GLU A 354 36.81 22.97 -37.24
N LEU A 355 37.25 22.08 -36.35
CA LEU A 355 38.58 21.47 -36.43
C LEU A 355 38.72 20.56 -37.65
N GLU A 356 37.69 19.77 -37.97
CA GLU A 356 37.64 18.95 -39.17
C GLU A 356 37.73 19.80 -40.45
N GLU A 357 36.98 20.91 -40.53
CA GLU A 357 37.07 21.86 -41.64
C GLU A 357 38.43 22.56 -41.71
N HIS A 358 38.98 22.96 -40.55
CA HIS A 358 40.29 23.61 -40.48
C HIS A 358 41.43 22.66 -40.92
N ILE A 359 41.36 21.38 -40.51
CA ILE A 359 42.27 20.33 -40.98
C ILE A 359 42.06 20.03 -42.48
N ALA A 360 40.84 20.17 -42.99
CA ALA A 360 40.53 19.98 -44.40
C ALA A 360 41.06 21.11 -45.30
N THR A 361 41.46 22.26 -44.75
CA THR A 361 42.09 23.32 -45.56
C THR A 361 43.46 22.89 -46.09
N PRO A 362 43.75 23.06 -47.40
CA PRO A 362 44.96 22.51 -48.04
C PRO A 362 46.29 22.89 -47.36
N PRO A 363 46.52 24.14 -46.90
CA PRO A 363 47.80 24.54 -46.31
C PRO A 363 48.10 23.80 -45.00
N LEU A 364 47.09 23.62 -44.15
CA LEU A 364 47.24 22.99 -42.83
C LEU A 364 47.31 21.47 -42.93
N ARG A 365 46.53 20.86 -43.82
CA ARG A 365 46.62 19.41 -44.11
C ARG A 365 48.03 19.01 -44.54
N HIS A 366 48.64 19.80 -45.44
CA HIS A 366 50.01 19.57 -45.89
C HIS A 366 51.03 19.80 -44.76
N GLN A 367 50.90 20.86 -43.97
CA GLN A 367 51.79 21.12 -42.82
C GLN A 367 51.73 20.02 -41.74
N LEU A 368 50.54 19.51 -41.42
CA LEU A 368 50.35 18.41 -40.46
C LEU A 368 50.93 17.10 -41.00
N VAL A 369 50.72 16.78 -42.27
CA VAL A 369 51.34 15.62 -42.93
C VAL A 369 52.86 15.76 -42.95
N ASP A 370 53.40 16.95 -43.21
CA ASP A 370 54.85 17.19 -43.20
C ASP A 370 55.45 17.11 -41.79
N GLN A 371 54.76 17.60 -40.76
CA GLN A 371 55.18 17.46 -39.36
C GLN A 371 55.11 16.00 -38.89
N LEU A 372 54.05 15.26 -39.21
CA LEU A 372 53.93 13.84 -38.92
C LEU A 372 55.01 13.02 -39.64
N ASN A 373 55.26 13.30 -40.92
CA ASN A 373 56.33 12.67 -41.69
C ASN A 373 57.72 13.03 -41.15
N GLY A 374 57.92 14.28 -40.72
CA GLY A 374 59.16 14.73 -40.07
C GLY A 374 59.40 14.04 -38.74
N ALA A 375 58.38 13.92 -37.89
CA ALA A 375 58.43 13.21 -36.62
C ALA A 375 58.67 11.70 -36.82
N LEU A 376 57.98 11.07 -37.78
CA LEU A 376 58.19 9.67 -38.17
C LEU A 376 59.63 9.40 -38.61
N LYS A 377 60.23 10.29 -39.41
CA LYS A 377 61.64 10.20 -39.84
C LYS A 377 62.64 10.28 -38.68
N GLN A 378 62.27 10.89 -37.55
CA GLN A 378 63.12 10.98 -36.35
C GLN A 378 62.99 9.78 -35.41
N THR A 379 61.97 8.92 -35.58
CA THR A 379 61.78 7.73 -34.74
C THR A 379 62.88 6.67 -34.94
N ALA A 380 63.15 5.88 -33.89
CA ALA A 380 64.12 4.79 -33.94
C ALA A 380 63.71 3.69 -34.95
N LEU A 381 62.40 3.47 -35.11
CA LEU A 381 61.80 2.52 -36.06
C LEU A 381 62.09 2.89 -37.53
N HIS A 382 61.96 4.16 -37.91
CA HIS A 382 62.26 4.59 -39.28
C HIS A 382 63.77 4.51 -39.59
N ARG A 383 64.64 4.71 -38.59
CA ARG A 383 66.10 4.52 -38.73
C ARG A 383 66.48 3.04 -38.87
N GLN A 384 65.81 2.13 -38.15
CA GLN A 384 66.00 0.68 -38.30
C GLN A 384 65.48 0.17 -39.65
N ALA A 385 64.31 0.62 -40.10
CA ALA A 385 63.75 0.27 -41.41
C ALA A 385 64.66 0.73 -42.57
N ARG A 386 65.23 1.94 -42.47
CA ARG A 386 66.19 2.45 -43.47
C ARG A 386 67.49 1.64 -43.50
N LYS A 387 68.03 1.25 -42.33
CA LYS A 387 69.19 0.34 -42.25
C LYS A 387 68.91 -1.04 -42.86
N LEU A 388 67.71 -1.60 -42.65
CA LEU A 388 67.27 -2.86 -43.25
C LEU A 388 67.16 -2.78 -44.78
N VAL A 389 66.67 -1.67 -45.32
CA VAL A 389 66.58 -1.43 -46.77
C VAL A 389 67.97 -1.21 -47.38
N GLU A 390 68.83 -0.37 -46.77
CA GLU A 390 70.21 -0.15 -47.22
C GLU A 390 71.06 -1.44 -47.16
N TRP A 391 70.87 -2.27 -46.12
CA TRP A 391 71.48 -3.60 -46.01
C TRP A 391 71.00 -4.57 -47.10
N SER A 392 69.71 -4.53 -47.45
CA SER A 392 69.13 -5.38 -48.50
C SER A 392 69.62 -4.99 -49.90
N VAL A 393 69.69 -3.69 -50.19
CA VAL A 393 70.23 -3.16 -51.46
C VAL A 393 71.75 -3.41 -51.57
N GLY A 394 72.48 -3.38 -50.45
CA GLY A 394 73.90 -3.73 -50.38
C GLY A 394 74.20 -5.21 -50.68
N ARG A 395 73.32 -6.15 -50.31
CA ARG A 395 73.43 -7.58 -50.67
C ARG A 395 73.23 -7.80 -52.17
N VAL A 396 72.25 -7.13 -52.78
CA VAL A 396 71.96 -7.27 -54.21
C VAL A 396 73.16 -6.83 -55.06
N LYS A 397 73.89 -5.78 -54.65
CA LYS A 397 75.14 -5.35 -55.32
C LYS A 397 76.37 -6.25 -55.05
N ARG A 398 76.38 -7.06 -53.99
CA ARG A 398 77.47 -8.01 -53.68
C ARG A 398 77.21 -9.43 -54.19
N GLY A 399 75.98 -9.77 -54.53
CA GLY A 399 75.60 -11.01 -55.20
C GLY A 399 75.62 -10.93 -56.74
N SER A 400 76.00 -9.77 -57.30
CA SER A 400 76.12 -9.52 -58.74
C SER A 400 77.56 -9.18 -59.16
N ARG A 401 78.55 -9.83 -58.55
CA ARG A 401 79.95 -9.85 -59.00
C ARG A 401 80.36 -11.27 -59.32
#